data_AF-X1FJ05-F1
#
_entry.id   AF-X1FJ05-F1
#
_cell.length_a   1.000
_cell.length_b   1.000
_cell.length_c   1.000
_cell.angle_alpha   90.00
_cell.angle_beta   90.00
_cell.angle_gamma   90.00
#
_symmetry.space_group_name_H-M   'P 1'
#
loop_
_entity.id
_entity.type
_entity.pdbx_description
1 polymer ?
#
loop_
_entity_poly.entity_id
_entity_poly.type
_entity_poly.pdbx_seq_one_letter_code
_entity_poly.pdbx_strand_id
1 'polypeptide(L)'
;LSNIPVMGEIFFQQNILVYGAFALVPVSWFVLNKTPLGLSIRAVGQHPEAADSLGVNIVRIRYFTVVLGGMLSGIAGASLSIALLNVFQQNLTNGMGFIAVALVYFGAWRPTTVLSGALLFSTVNAIQIWVQVKGINIPSDFTLMLPYIVTIMVLAAMAKRRIHSPAALNKPFERGE
;
A
#
# COMPACT_ATOMS: atom_id res chain seq x y z
N LEU A 1 17.19 25.16 -12.58
CA LEU A 1 16.33 24.23 -11.80
C LEU A 1 17.06 22.93 -11.41
N SER A 2 18.27 22.65 -11.93
CA SER A 2 19.09 21.45 -11.65
C SER A 2 20.14 21.62 -10.52
N ASN A 3 20.09 22.69 -9.72
CA ASN A 3 21.15 23.04 -8.76
C ASN A 3 20.64 23.21 -7.31
N ILE A 4 19.75 22.34 -6.86
CA ILE A 4 19.49 22.18 -5.42
C ILE A 4 20.05 20.81 -5.02
N PRO A 5 21.26 20.75 -4.41
CA PRO A 5 22.06 19.53 -4.24
C PRO A 5 21.47 18.49 -3.27
N VAL A 6 20.24 18.68 -2.80
CA VAL A 6 19.53 17.73 -1.93
C VAL A 6 18.14 17.39 -2.49
N MET A 7 17.42 18.34 -3.09
CA MET A 7 16.10 18.07 -3.69
C MET A 7 16.18 17.59 -5.15
N GLY A 8 17.25 17.94 -5.88
CA GLY A 8 17.43 17.60 -7.28
C GLY A 8 17.65 16.09 -7.50
N GLU A 9 18.56 15.46 -6.78
CA GLU A 9 18.87 14.03 -6.95
C GLU A 9 17.75 13.13 -6.41
N ILE A 10 17.12 13.51 -5.28
CA ILE A 10 16.02 12.74 -4.67
C ILE A 10 14.82 12.62 -5.61
N PHE A 11 14.51 13.68 -6.37
CA PHE A 11 13.43 13.64 -7.35
C PHE A 11 13.91 13.11 -8.70
N PHE A 12 14.98 13.63 -9.29
CA PHE A 12 15.30 13.40 -10.71
C PHE A 12 16.05 12.10 -11.05
N GLN A 13 16.53 11.31 -10.07
CA GLN A 13 17.19 10.01 -10.32
C GLN A 13 16.30 8.78 -10.02
N GLN A 14 14.99 8.98 -9.80
CA GLN A 14 14.07 7.89 -9.45
C GLN A 14 13.63 7.07 -10.68
N ASN A 15 13.42 5.77 -10.48
CA ASN A 15 12.92 4.87 -11.51
C ASN A 15 11.51 5.28 -11.99
N ILE A 16 11.18 5.08 -13.27
CA ILE A 16 9.87 5.43 -13.85
C ILE A 16 8.70 4.81 -13.05
N LEU A 17 8.92 3.64 -12.44
CA LEU A 17 7.95 2.96 -11.59
C LEU A 17 7.65 3.72 -10.29
N VAL A 18 8.62 4.44 -9.73
CA VAL A 18 8.42 5.24 -8.50
C VAL A 18 7.48 6.41 -8.80
N TYR A 19 7.70 7.11 -9.92
CA TYR A 19 6.79 8.16 -10.36
C TYR A 19 5.38 7.62 -10.62
N GLY A 20 5.28 6.46 -11.27
CA GLY A 20 4.00 5.77 -11.48
C GLY A 20 3.29 5.43 -10.16
N ALA A 21 4.00 4.93 -9.16
CA ALA A 21 3.46 4.60 -7.85
C ALA A 21 2.96 5.86 -7.10
N PHE A 22 3.73 6.96 -7.12
CA PHE A 22 3.30 8.22 -6.53
C PHE A 22 2.09 8.83 -7.26
N ALA A 23 2.01 8.72 -8.59
CA ALA A 23 0.86 9.16 -9.37
C ALA A 23 -0.39 8.30 -9.15
N LEU A 24 -0.22 7.00 -8.89
CA LEU A 24 -1.32 6.08 -8.58
C LEU A 24 -2.08 6.46 -7.31
N VAL A 25 -1.44 7.10 -6.33
CA VAL A 25 -2.11 7.51 -5.08
C VAL A 25 -3.18 8.59 -5.29
N PRO A 26 -2.90 9.76 -5.90
CA PRO A 26 -3.92 10.76 -6.18
C PRO A 26 -4.96 10.25 -7.19
N VAL A 27 -4.56 9.42 -8.16
CA VAL A 27 -5.50 8.77 -9.08
C VAL A 27 -6.47 7.87 -8.31
N SER A 28 -5.97 7.01 -7.43
CA SER A 28 -6.81 6.13 -6.61
C SER A 28 -7.72 6.94 -5.67
N TRP A 29 -7.21 8.02 -5.08
CA TRP A 29 -8.01 8.92 -4.26
C TRP A 29 -9.13 9.58 -5.06
N PHE A 30 -8.85 10.05 -6.27
CA PHE A 30 -9.82 10.66 -7.16
C PHE A 30 -10.87 9.64 -7.61
N VAL A 31 -10.44 8.46 -8.08
CA VAL A 31 -11.34 7.39 -8.51
C VAL A 31 -12.27 6.95 -7.37
N LEU A 32 -11.73 6.71 -6.18
CA LEU A 32 -12.52 6.21 -5.04
C LEU A 32 -13.46 7.26 -4.44
N ASN A 33 -13.12 8.55 -4.49
CA ASN A 33 -13.89 9.61 -3.81
C ASN A 33 -14.73 10.49 -4.74
N LYS A 34 -14.41 10.57 -6.03
CA LYS A 34 -15.04 11.52 -6.96
C LYS A 34 -15.72 10.87 -8.17
N THR A 35 -15.58 9.56 -8.37
CA THR A 35 -16.20 8.87 -9.52
C THR A 35 -17.37 7.97 -9.11
N PRO A 36 -18.36 7.73 -10.01
CA PRO A 36 -19.46 6.81 -9.75
C PRO A 36 -18.98 5.38 -9.48
N LEU A 37 -17.88 4.96 -10.13
CA LEU A 37 -17.26 3.67 -9.87
C LEU A 37 -16.79 3.54 -8.41
N GLY A 38 -16.18 4.59 -7.84
CA GLY A 38 -15.77 4.63 -6.44
C GLY A 38 -16.95 4.53 -5.47
N LEU A 39 -18.07 5.20 -5.79
CA LEU A 39 -19.30 5.09 -5.01
C LEU A 39 -19.84 3.66 -5.04
N SER A 40 -19.91 3.03 -6.21
CA SER A 40 -20.39 1.66 -6.36
C SER A 40 -19.48 0.65 -5.63
N ILE A 41 -18.15 0.80 -5.70
CA ILE A 41 -17.20 -0.04 -4.97
C ILE A 41 -17.41 0.07 -3.46
N ARG A 42 -17.56 1.29 -2.93
CA ARG A 42 -17.79 1.53 -1.50
C ARG A 42 -19.16 1.02 -1.05
N ALA A 43 -20.20 1.20 -1.86
CA ALA A 43 -21.54 0.70 -1.59
C ALA A 43 -21.54 -0.83 -1.50
N VAL A 44 -20.96 -1.51 -2.49
CA VAL A 44 -20.81 -2.98 -2.51
C VAL A 44 -20.00 -3.49 -1.31
N GLY A 45 -18.98 -2.75 -0.86
CA GLY A 45 -18.17 -3.12 0.30
C GLY A 45 -18.86 -2.88 1.66
N GLN A 46 -19.82 -1.96 1.74
CA GLN A 46 -20.56 -1.65 2.97
C GLN A 46 -21.85 -2.46 3.08
N HIS A 47 -22.73 -2.38 2.08
CA HIS A 47 -24.05 -3.02 2.07
C HIS A 47 -24.34 -3.56 0.65
N PRO A 48 -23.96 -4.81 0.33
CA PRO A 48 -24.14 -5.39 -1.00
C PRO A 48 -25.62 -5.53 -1.39
N GLU A 49 -26.50 -5.85 -0.43
CA GLU A 49 -27.96 -5.93 -0.63
C GLU A 49 -28.55 -4.59 -1.08
N ALA A 50 -28.14 -3.49 -0.44
CA ALA A 50 -28.57 -2.14 -0.81
C ALA A 50 -28.02 -1.69 -2.18
N ALA A 51 -26.90 -2.28 -2.63
CA ALA A 51 -26.37 -2.03 -3.97
C ALA A 51 -27.16 -2.79 -5.04
N ASP A 52 -27.63 -4.01 -4.74
CA ASP A 52 -28.41 -4.81 -5.72
C ASP A 52 -29.80 -4.20 -5.95
N SER A 53 -30.43 -3.67 -4.90
CA SER A 53 -31.73 -2.98 -5.01
C SER A 53 -31.68 -1.72 -5.87
N LEU A 54 -30.50 -1.12 -6.02
CA LEU A 54 -30.24 0.02 -6.91
C LEU A 54 -29.80 -0.41 -8.32
N GLY A 55 -29.83 -1.71 -8.65
CA GLY A 55 -29.51 -2.25 -9.96
C GLY A 55 -28.01 -2.38 -10.25
N VAL A 56 -27.14 -2.25 -9.24
CA VAL A 56 -25.69 -2.35 -9.41
C VAL A 56 -25.28 -3.82 -9.44
N ASN A 57 -24.60 -4.25 -10.51
CA ASN A 57 -24.07 -5.62 -10.60
C ASN A 57 -22.86 -5.81 -9.66
N ILE A 58 -23.13 -6.33 -8.46
CA ILE A 58 -22.13 -6.61 -7.41
C ILE A 58 -21.02 -7.53 -7.90
N VAL A 59 -21.39 -8.61 -8.60
CA VAL A 59 -20.44 -9.61 -9.09
C VAL A 59 -19.41 -8.96 -10.01
N ARG A 60 -19.87 -8.16 -10.99
CA ARG A 60 -18.98 -7.46 -11.92
C ARG A 60 -18.02 -6.52 -11.20
N ILE A 61 -18.50 -5.76 -10.21
CA ILE A 61 -17.67 -4.82 -9.45
C ILE A 61 -16.63 -5.54 -8.58
N ARG A 62 -17.02 -6.65 -7.92
CA ARG A 62 -16.09 -7.46 -7.13
C ARG A 62 -14.98 -8.05 -8.00
N TYR A 63 -15.33 -8.67 -9.13
CA TYR A 63 -14.34 -9.21 -10.07
C TYR A 63 -13.44 -8.13 -10.63
N PHE A 64 -13.99 -6.99 -11.05
CA PHE A 64 -13.20 -5.87 -11.56
C PHE A 64 -12.18 -5.38 -10.52
N THR A 65 -12.60 -5.23 -9.26
CA THR A 65 -11.73 -4.74 -8.18
C THR A 65 -10.62 -5.76 -7.86
N VAL A 66 -10.93 -7.06 -7.86
CA VAL A 66 -9.94 -8.13 -7.61
C VAL A 66 -8.92 -8.22 -8.74
N VAL A 67 -9.36 -8.18 -10.01
CA VAL A 67 -8.47 -8.22 -11.17
C VAL A 67 -7.55 -7.00 -11.17
N LEU A 68 -8.10 -5.80 -10.94
CA LEU A 68 -7.31 -4.57 -10.89
C LEU A 68 -6.30 -4.58 -9.74
N GLY A 69 -6.70 -5.05 -8.55
CA GLY A 69 -5.80 -5.23 -7.41
C GLY A 69 -4.69 -6.25 -7.69
N GLY A 70 -5.01 -7.36 -8.36
CA GLY A 70 -4.05 -8.37 -8.79
C GLY A 70 -3.04 -7.84 -9.80
N MET A 71 -3.50 -7.06 -10.79
CA MET A 71 -2.62 -6.39 -11.77
C MET A 71 -1.65 -5.43 -11.08
N LEU A 72 -2.14 -4.57 -10.18
CA LEU A 72 -1.28 -3.62 -9.44
C LEU A 72 -0.28 -4.34 -8.53
N SER A 73 -0.69 -5.41 -7.86
CA SER A 73 0.21 -6.25 -7.04
C SER A 73 1.28 -6.93 -7.90
N GLY A 74 0.93 -7.41 -9.09
CA GLY A 74 1.88 -7.97 -10.06
C GLY A 74 2.93 -6.95 -10.52
N ILE A 75 2.51 -5.72 -10.83
CA ILE A 75 3.42 -4.61 -11.19
C ILE A 75 4.35 -4.28 -10.01
N ALA A 76 3.82 -4.26 -8.78
CA ALA A 76 4.63 -4.04 -7.58
C ALA A 76 5.69 -5.16 -7.40
N GLY A 77 5.34 -6.42 -7.63
CA GLY A 77 6.29 -7.54 -7.60
C GLY A 77 7.37 -7.43 -8.68
N ALA A 78 6.98 -7.10 -9.92
CA ALA A 78 7.92 -6.87 -11.02
C ALA A 78 8.90 -5.72 -10.71
N SER A 79 8.44 -4.69 -10.00
CA SER A 79 9.29 -3.58 -9.57
C SER A 79 10.43 -4.02 -8.65
N LEU A 80 10.22 -5.03 -7.79
CA LEU A 80 11.26 -5.52 -6.88
C LEU A 80 12.43 -6.16 -7.63
N SER A 81 12.16 -6.89 -8.71
CA SER A 81 13.19 -7.54 -9.53
C SER A 81 13.94 -6.55 -10.44
N ILE A 82 13.22 -5.59 -11.05
CA ILE A 82 13.78 -4.67 -12.04
C ILE A 82 14.44 -3.45 -11.36
N ALA A 83 13.79 -2.87 -10.34
CA ALA A 83 14.21 -1.58 -9.78
C ALA A 83 15.21 -1.70 -8.63
N LEU A 84 15.13 -2.77 -7.82
CA LEU A 84 15.90 -2.81 -6.57
C LEU A 84 17.31 -3.39 -6.74
N LEU A 85 17.45 -4.49 -7.49
CA LEU A 85 18.70 -5.25 -7.51
C LEU A 85 19.19 -5.60 -8.92
N ASN A 86 18.39 -5.41 -9.98
CA ASN A 86 18.65 -5.94 -11.34
C ASN A 86 19.10 -7.42 -11.36
N VAL A 87 18.82 -8.14 -10.26
CA VAL A 87 19.26 -9.49 -9.96
C VAL A 87 18.14 -10.13 -9.16
N PHE A 88 17.72 -11.32 -9.58
CA PHE A 88 16.75 -12.12 -8.85
C PHE A 88 17.47 -12.87 -7.72
N GLN A 89 17.11 -12.59 -6.47
CA GLN A 89 17.59 -13.33 -5.31
C GLN A 89 16.45 -14.13 -4.67
N GLN A 90 16.80 -15.25 -4.04
CA GLN A 90 15.83 -16.01 -3.26
C GLN A 90 15.43 -15.19 -2.02
N ASN A 91 14.13 -15.13 -1.72
CA ASN A 91 13.54 -14.31 -0.64
C ASN A 91 13.60 -12.79 -0.85
N LEU A 92 13.61 -12.30 -2.09
CA LEU A 92 13.50 -10.86 -2.39
C LEU A 92 12.35 -10.15 -1.66
N THR A 93 11.19 -10.79 -1.56
CA THR A 93 10.00 -10.18 -0.94
C THR A 93 10.10 -10.10 0.57
N ASN A 94 10.88 -10.96 1.22
CA ASN A 94 11.16 -11.02 2.67
C ASN A 94 10.03 -10.51 3.60
N GLY A 95 8.78 -10.98 3.40
CA GLY A 95 7.64 -10.58 4.23
C GLY A 95 7.00 -9.21 3.93
N MET A 96 7.50 -8.44 2.95
CA MET A 96 6.96 -7.13 2.55
C MET A 96 5.48 -7.18 2.14
N GLY A 97 5.00 -8.32 1.62
CA GLY A 97 3.58 -8.50 1.30
C GLY A 97 2.67 -8.41 2.53
N PHE A 98 3.09 -8.95 3.67
CA PHE A 98 2.32 -8.87 4.92
C PHE A 98 2.27 -7.43 5.45
N ILE A 99 3.37 -6.70 5.32
CA ILE A 99 3.44 -5.28 5.67
C ILE A 99 2.47 -4.45 4.82
N ALA A 100 2.34 -4.75 3.53
CA ALA A 100 1.38 -4.07 2.66
C ALA A 100 -0.07 -4.26 3.13
N VAL A 101 -0.44 -5.49 3.52
CA VAL A 101 -1.78 -5.78 4.09
C VAL A 101 -2.00 -5.02 5.39
N ALA A 102 -1.00 -5.00 6.28
CA ALA A 102 -1.05 -4.25 7.53
C ALA A 102 -1.27 -2.75 7.26
N LEU A 103 -0.49 -2.14 6.36
CA LEU A 103 -0.62 -0.72 6.01
C LEU A 103 -2.01 -0.35 5.50
N VAL A 104 -2.67 -1.21 4.71
CA VAL A 104 -4.04 -0.99 4.24
C VAL A 104 -5.03 -1.00 5.40
N TYR A 105 -4.86 -1.94 6.34
CA TYR A 105 -5.71 -2.08 7.52
C TYR A 105 -5.58 -0.87 8.45
N PHE A 106 -4.34 -0.47 8.77
CA PHE A 106 -4.07 0.68 9.64
C PHE A 106 -4.29 2.03 8.94
N GLY A 107 -4.15 2.07 7.62
CA GLY A 107 -4.46 3.21 6.77
C GLY A 107 -5.96 3.51 6.65
N ALA A 108 -6.82 2.73 7.30
CA ALA A 108 -8.26 2.89 7.30
C ALA A 108 -8.85 2.96 5.86
N TRP A 109 -8.32 2.13 4.94
CA TRP A 109 -8.76 2.05 3.53
C TRP A 109 -8.68 3.40 2.78
N ARG A 110 -7.95 4.40 3.31
CA ARG A 110 -7.75 5.71 2.68
C ARG A 110 -6.39 5.76 1.98
N PRO A 111 -6.33 6.02 0.66
CA PRO A 111 -5.07 6.02 -0.09
C PRO A 111 -4.00 6.96 0.48
N THR A 112 -4.41 8.13 1.00
CA THR A 112 -3.51 9.13 1.58
C THR A 112 -2.84 8.65 2.87
N THR A 113 -3.58 7.98 3.75
CA THR A 113 -3.03 7.43 5.00
C THR A 113 -2.12 6.25 4.70
N VAL A 114 -2.50 5.38 3.74
CA VAL A 114 -1.67 4.25 3.30
C VAL A 114 -0.33 4.75 2.75
N LEU A 115 -0.34 5.81 1.93
CA LEU A 115 0.90 6.43 1.45
C LEU A 115 1.78 6.92 2.61
N SER A 116 1.20 7.63 3.59
CA SER A 116 1.99 8.11 4.74
C SER A 116 2.62 6.97 5.55
N GLY A 117 1.90 5.87 5.74
CA GLY A 117 2.44 4.68 6.42
C GLY A 117 3.53 3.98 5.60
N ALA A 118 3.35 3.87 4.28
CA ALA A 118 4.34 3.30 3.38
C ALA A 118 5.63 4.14 3.35
N LEU A 119 5.53 5.48 3.35
CA LEU A 119 6.68 6.39 3.40
C LEU A 119 7.44 6.26 4.72
N LEU A 120 6.74 6.19 5.85
CA LEU A 120 7.37 5.96 7.15
C LEU A 120 8.11 4.62 7.17
N PHE A 121 7.46 3.55 6.73
CA PHE A 121 8.08 2.22 6.67
C PHE A 121 9.31 2.19 5.75
N SER A 122 9.21 2.78 4.56
CA SER A 122 10.31 2.88 3.61
C SER A 122 11.48 3.71 4.15
N THR A 123 11.21 4.80 4.86
CA THR A 123 12.24 5.64 5.49
C THR A 123 13.01 4.84 6.55
N VAL A 124 12.32 4.08 7.39
CA VAL A 124 12.97 3.25 8.42
C VAL A 124 13.81 2.15 7.78
N ASN A 125 13.31 1.51 6.73
CA ASN A 125 14.06 0.51 5.97
C ASN A 125 15.32 1.12 5.32
N ALA A 126 15.21 2.31 4.73
CA ALA A 126 16.36 3.02 4.18
C ALA A 126 17.41 3.35 5.24
N ILE A 127 16.99 3.77 6.45
CA ILE A 127 17.88 4.04 7.58
C ILE A 127 18.59 2.76 8.02
N GLN A 128 17.88 1.63 8.10
CA GLN A 128 18.46 0.33 8.42
C GLN A 128 19.60 -0.02 7.45
N ILE A 129 19.36 0.12 6.15
CA ILE A 129 20.36 -0.15 5.10
C ILE A 129 21.55 0.81 5.27
N TRP A 130 21.30 2.09 5.50
CA TRP A 130 22.34 3.10 5.72
C TRP A 130 23.24 2.81 6.93
N VAL A 131 22.64 2.38 8.05
CA VAL A 131 23.37 2.01 9.27
C VAL A 131 24.28 0.81 9.03
N GLN A 132 23.81 -0.19 8.27
CA GLN A 132 24.61 -1.35 7.87
C GLN A 132 25.79 -0.95 6.98
N VAL A 133 25.57 -0.06 5.99
CA VAL A 133 26.62 0.40 5.06
C VAL A 133 27.68 1.24 5.76
N LYS A 134 27.31 2.09 6.73
CA LYS A 134 28.27 2.93 7.47
C LYS A 134 29.10 2.17 8.52
N GLY A 135 28.85 0.88 8.75
CA GLY A 135 29.67 0.05 9.63
C GLY A 135 29.67 0.51 11.09
N ILE A 136 28.61 1.16 11.56
CA ILE A 136 28.46 1.48 12.98
C ILE A 136 28.38 0.14 13.73
N ASN A 137 29.19 -0.04 14.78
CA ASN A 137 29.27 -1.25 15.63
C ASN A 137 27.99 -1.49 16.45
N ILE A 138 26.84 -1.49 15.81
CA ILE A 138 25.56 -1.94 16.38
C ILE A 138 25.37 -3.38 15.87
N PRO A 139 25.13 -4.36 16.75
CA PRO A 139 24.83 -5.72 16.34
C PRO A 139 23.70 -5.73 15.30
N SER A 140 23.86 -6.50 14.23
CA SER A 140 22.91 -6.58 13.11
C SER A 140 21.49 -6.88 13.58
N ASP A 141 21.34 -7.63 14.67
CA ASP A 141 20.05 -7.97 15.28
C ASP A 141 19.26 -6.73 15.71
N PHE A 142 19.90 -5.74 16.33
CA PHE A 142 19.23 -4.49 16.72
C PHE A 142 18.76 -3.69 15.50
N THR A 143 19.55 -3.69 14.44
CA THR A 143 19.24 -2.96 13.21
C THR A 143 18.11 -3.65 12.44
N LEU A 144 18.07 -4.99 12.44
CA LEU A 144 16.98 -5.79 11.88
C LEU A 144 15.67 -5.64 12.67
N MET A 145 15.73 -5.33 13.96
CA MET A 145 14.54 -5.11 14.80
C MET A 145 13.89 -3.73 14.60
N LEU A 146 14.64 -2.72 14.11
CA LEU A 146 14.15 -1.34 13.96
C LEU A 146 12.83 -1.21 13.16
N PRO A 147 12.67 -1.83 11.97
CA PRO A 147 11.43 -1.75 11.21
C PRO A 147 10.23 -2.31 11.99
N TYR A 148 10.44 -3.40 12.74
CA TYR A 148 9.38 -4.04 13.53
C TYR A 148 8.97 -3.19 14.72
N ILE A 149 9.94 -2.60 15.44
CA ILE A 149 9.67 -1.71 16.58
C ILE A 149 8.87 -0.49 16.11
N VAL A 150 9.28 0.14 15.01
CA VAL A 150 8.53 1.28 14.47
C VAL A 150 7.15 0.87 14.02
N THR A 151 7.01 -0.30 13.38
CA THR A 151 5.70 -0.85 13.03
C THR A 151 4.82 -0.98 14.27
N ILE A 152 5.30 -1.62 15.34
CA ILE A 152 4.57 -1.78 16.61
C ILE A 152 4.16 -0.41 17.20
N MET A 153 5.05 0.58 17.19
CA MET A 153 4.71 1.94 17.66
C MET A 153 3.62 2.59 16.80
N VAL A 154 3.71 2.49 15.48
CA VAL A 154 2.69 3.01 14.54
C VAL A 154 1.36 2.30 14.79
N LEU A 155 1.37 0.97 14.99
CA LEU A 155 0.17 0.20 15.30
C LEU A 155 -0.45 0.66 16.61
N ALA A 156 0.36 0.81 17.67
CA ALA A 156 -0.10 1.26 18.97
C ALA A 156 -0.70 2.68 18.92
N ALA A 157 -0.09 3.59 18.15
CA ALA A 157 -0.60 4.94 17.93
C ALA A 157 -1.92 4.96 17.14
N MET A 158 -2.07 4.06 16.16
CA MET A 158 -3.27 3.97 15.33
C MET A 158 -4.39 3.12 15.94
N ALA A 159 -4.09 2.26 16.93
CA ALA A 159 -5.05 1.35 17.57
C ALA A 159 -6.26 2.08 18.18
N LYS A 160 -6.10 3.34 18.60
CA LYS A 160 -7.19 4.16 19.14
C LYS A 160 -8.13 4.76 18.09
N ARG A 161 -7.80 4.70 16.80
CA ARG A 161 -8.66 5.25 15.74
C ARG A 161 -9.78 4.27 15.41
N ARG A 162 -11.03 4.76 15.31
CA ARG A 162 -12.15 3.95 14.81
C ARG A 162 -11.95 3.64 13.32
N ILE A 163 -11.45 2.45 13.08
CA ILE A 163 -11.31 1.89 11.74
C ILE A 163 -12.70 1.43 11.27
N HIS A 164 -13.23 2.09 10.24
CA HIS A 164 -14.47 1.67 9.58
C HIS A 164 -14.10 0.68 8.46
N SER A 165 -13.89 -0.58 8.85
CA SER A 165 -13.69 -1.66 7.88
C SER A 165 -14.97 -1.85 7.04
N PRO A 166 -14.87 -2.21 5.75
CA PRO A 166 -16.05 -2.55 4.95
C PRO A 166 -16.81 -3.72 5.60
N ALA A 167 -18.10 -3.54 5.90
CA ALA A 167 -18.88 -4.52 6.68
C ALA A 167 -19.13 -5.84 5.94
N ALA A 168 -18.98 -5.84 4.60
CA ALA A 168 -19.10 -7.01 3.75
C ALA A 168 -17.75 -7.58 3.28
N LEU A 169 -16.63 -7.17 3.91
CA LEU A 169 -15.31 -7.72 3.60
C LEU A 169 -15.28 -9.23 3.91
N ASN A 170 -14.80 -10.03 2.96
CA ASN A 170 -14.73 -11.51 3.04
C ASN A 170 -16.07 -12.24 3.22
N LYS A 171 -17.22 -11.59 3.00
CA LYS A 171 -18.52 -12.27 2.98
C LYS A 171 -18.90 -12.66 1.54
N PRO A 172 -19.13 -13.96 1.26
CA PRO A 172 -19.75 -14.38 0.01
C PRO A 172 -21.07 -13.62 -0.20
N PHE A 173 -21.33 -13.22 -1.44
CA PHE A 173 -22.61 -12.62 -1.80
C PHE A 173 -23.35 -13.63 -2.67
N GLU A 174 -24.50 -14.09 -2.19
CA GLU A 174 -25.43 -14.90 -2.95
C GLU A 174 -26.63 -14.04 -3.32
N ARG A 175 -27.04 -14.10 -4.59
CA ARG A 175 -28.10 -13.25 -5.11
C ARG A 175 -29.44 -13.96 -4.88
N GLY A 176 -30.23 -13.51 -3.91
CA GLY A 176 -31.56 -14.06 -3.65
C GLY A 176 -31.90 -14.38 -2.19
N GLU A 177 -31.08 -13.99 -1.22
CA GLU A 177 -31.47 -13.89 0.20
C GLU A 177 -31.70 -12.44 0.61
#